data_AF-A0A0N5CA37-F1
#
_entry.id   AF-A0A0N5CA37-F1
#
_cell.length_a   1.000
_cell.length_b   1.000
_cell.length_c   1.000
_cell.angle_alpha   90.00
_cell.angle_beta   90.00
_cell.angle_gamma   90.00
#
_symmetry.space_group_name_H-M   'P 1'
#
loop_
_entity.id
_entity.type
_entity.pdbx_description
1 polymer ?
#
loop_
_entity_poly.entity_id
_entity_poly.type
_entity_poly.pdbx_seq_one_letter_code
_entity_poly.pdbx_strand_id
1 'polypeptide(L)'
;MALIHRGRRSPLMDVMFVRLSVRRYITDLKKDINSAETFILLGQLRHQQPKNTPSWMRVDSFTLIHKFWLADPYSEFETIMHEGEACEEDIPDYVRFDVDCGDIEKLYEKLLESPFCTNVKLVTYSDRKNPLYFPLLNAPLWKGLLLHNDGPIAGDLPPLLEMLVLDPVHPADGTDYGEIMEGLSYLKVLVIKECSLLAYILDLQAMLPSLEVLVCQEVIEECSCYEAVEYFLPQMMKMVPSPGNQLRNRTWGGHVYYANTDVLSEICDVQIPDEFRRRLDTMIEGQQGDSLNMPD
;
A
#
# COMPACT_ATOMS: atom_id res chain seq x y z
N MET A 1 -20.87 2.08 -56.04
CA MET A 1 -20.14 2.02 -54.76
C MET A 1 -19.86 3.45 -54.31
N ALA A 2 -20.55 3.93 -53.28
CA ALA A 2 -20.37 5.27 -52.75
C ALA A 2 -19.17 5.29 -51.79
N LEU A 3 -18.13 6.04 -52.14
CA LEU A 3 -17.02 6.37 -51.26
C LEU A 3 -17.52 7.37 -50.22
N ILE A 4 -17.79 6.89 -49.01
CA ILE A 4 -18.04 7.74 -47.85
C ILE A 4 -16.73 8.43 -47.51
N HIS A 5 -16.60 9.71 -47.87
CA HIS A 5 -15.55 10.58 -47.38
C HIS A 5 -15.68 10.68 -45.85
N ARG A 6 -14.81 9.97 -45.12
CA ARG A 6 -14.55 10.25 -43.71
C ARG A 6 -13.96 11.66 -43.65
N GLY A 7 -14.81 12.64 -43.33
CA GLY A 7 -14.38 14.01 -43.10
C GLY A 7 -13.28 14.01 -42.03
N ARG A 8 -12.09 14.50 -42.38
CA ARG A 8 -11.04 14.80 -41.42
C ARG A 8 -11.64 15.79 -40.42
N ARG A 9 -11.81 15.38 -39.17
CA ARG A 9 -12.13 16.31 -38.09
C ARG A 9 -11.06 17.39 -38.06
N SER A 10 -11.50 18.62 -37.88
CA SER A 10 -10.60 19.75 -37.74
C SER A 10 -9.75 19.54 -36.47
N PRO A 11 -8.42 19.72 -36.54
CA PRO A 11 -7.55 19.60 -35.36
C PRO A 11 -7.99 20.50 -34.18
N LEU A 12 -8.60 21.65 -34.47
CA LEU A 12 -9.14 22.57 -33.46
C LEU A 12 -10.38 22.00 -32.74
N MET A 13 -11.23 21.25 -33.45
CA MET A 13 -12.39 20.59 -32.84
C MET A 13 -11.96 19.47 -31.90
N ASP A 14 -10.91 18.72 -32.26
CA ASP A 14 -10.38 17.65 -31.42
C ASP A 14 -9.74 18.23 -30.14
N VAL A 15 -9.01 19.36 -30.22
CA VAL A 15 -8.46 20.05 -29.04
C VAL A 15 -9.55 20.60 -28.11
N MET A 16 -10.62 21.19 -28.64
CA MET A 16 -11.74 21.65 -27.80
C MET A 16 -12.47 20.49 -27.11
N PHE A 17 -12.71 19.38 -27.81
CA PHE A 17 -13.38 18.22 -27.23
C PHE A 17 -12.53 17.59 -26.12
N VAL A 18 -11.21 17.50 -26.33
CA VAL A 18 -10.24 17.04 -25.33
C VAL A 18 -10.30 17.91 -24.08
N ARG A 19 -10.22 19.24 -24.22
CA ARG A 19 -10.31 20.19 -23.09
C ARG A 19 -11.62 20.04 -22.31
N LEU A 20 -12.74 19.87 -23.00
CA LEU A 20 -14.04 19.65 -22.35
C LEU A 20 -14.08 18.34 -21.57
N SER A 21 -13.48 17.27 -22.10
CA SER A 21 -13.44 15.96 -21.44
C SER A 21 -12.60 15.97 -20.16
N VAL A 22 -11.41 16.58 -20.20
CA VAL A 22 -10.52 16.73 -19.03
C VAL A 22 -11.16 17.63 -17.98
N ARG A 23 -11.75 18.76 -18.40
CA ARG A 23 -12.49 19.64 -17.48
C ARG A 23 -13.64 18.93 -16.79
N ARG A 24 -14.39 18.10 -17.53
CA ARG A 24 -15.48 17.30 -16.97
C ARG A 24 -14.95 16.29 -15.95
N TYR A 25 -13.85 15.60 -16.26
CA TYR A 25 -13.20 14.68 -15.33
C TYR A 25 -12.78 15.37 -14.02
N ILE A 26 -12.10 16.53 -14.10
CA ILE A 26 -11.75 17.34 -12.91
C ILE A 26 -13.00 17.78 -12.14
N THR A 27 -14.04 18.21 -12.86
CA THR A 27 -15.32 18.61 -12.22
C THR A 27 -15.96 17.45 -11.48
N ASP A 28 -15.87 16.23 -12.03
CA ASP A 28 -16.41 15.03 -11.40
C ASP A 28 -15.56 14.61 -10.19
N LEU A 29 -14.23 14.71 -10.25
CA LEU A 29 -13.36 14.55 -9.07
C LEU A 29 -13.73 15.55 -7.97
N LYS A 30 -13.91 16.83 -8.30
CA LYS A 30 -14.31 17.88 -7.35
C LYS A 30 -15.70 17.68 -6.73
N LYS A 31 -16.53 16.72 -7.19
CA LYS A 31 -17.79 16.34 -6.51
C LYS A 31 -17.55 15.37 -5.37
N ASP A 32 -16.47 14.61 -5.42
CA ASP A 32 -16.11 13.59 -4.44
C ASP A 32 -14.88 14.00 -3.63
N ILE A 33 -15.00 15.13 -2.94
CA ILE A 33 -13.87 15.79 -2.25
C ILE A 33 -13.33 15.05 -1.03
N ASN A 34 -14.03 14.00 -0.59
CA ASN A 34 -13.71 13.28 0.64
C ASN A 34 -12.95 11.98 0.39
N SER A 35 -12.71 11.61 -0.88
CA SER A 35 -11.98 10.39 -1.22
C SER A 35 -10.48 10.64 -1.34
N ALA A 36 -9.66 9.69 -0.88
CA ALA A 36 -8.21 9.75 -1.01
C ALA A 36 -7.78 9.83 -2.49
N GLU A 37 -8.50 9.12 -3.34
CA GLU A 37 -8.28 9.09 -4.79
C GLU A 37 -8.44 10.47 -5.40
N THR A 38 -9.53 11.18 -5.08
CA THR A 38 -9.74 12.54 -5.56
C THR A 38 -8.61 13.45 -5.09
N PHE A 39 -8.20 13.33 -3.84
CA PHE A 39 -7.14 14.16 -3.28
C PHE A 39 -5.81 13.97 -4.02
N ILE A 40 -5.43 12.72 -4.27
CA ILE A 40 -4.21 12.35 -5.01
C ILE A 40 -4.31 12.77 -6.47
N LEU A 41 -5.41 12.44 -7.16
CA LEU A 41 -5.60 12.72 -8.59
C LEU A 41 -5.63 14.23 -8.87
N LEU A 42 -6.30 15.03 -8.03
CA LEU A 42 -6.27 16.49 -8.17
C LEU A 42 -4.87 17.07 -7.96
N GLY A 43 -4.09 16.51 -7.02
CA GLY A 43 -2.69 16.85 -6.83
C GLY A 43 -1.84 16.54 -8.06
N GLN A 44 -1.95 15.33 -8.62
CA GLN A 44 -1.27 14.93 -9.86
C GLN A 44 -1.62 15.84 -11.04
N LEU A 45 -2.87 16.31 -11.11
CA LEU A 45 -3.36 17.23 -12.14
C LEU A 45 -3.00 18.70 -11.87
N ARG A 46 -2.27 19.00 -10.79
CA ARG A 46 -1.90 20.37 -10.35
C ARG A 46 -3.11 21.29 -10.13
N HIS A 47 -4.23 20.72 -9.68
CA HIS A 47 -5.40 21.49 -9.26
C HIS A 47 -5.42 21.67 -7.74
N GLN A 48 -6.18 22.67 -7.28
CA GLN A 48 -6.41 22.86 -5.85
C GLN A 48 -7.01 21.60 -5.23
N GLN A 49 -6.29 21.01 -4.28
CA GLN A 49 -6.76 19.89 -3.48
C GLN A 49 -7.87 20.34 -2.52
N PRO A 50 -8.78 19.42 -2.12
CA PRO A 50 -9.79 19.69 -1.11
C PRO A 50 -9.18 20.27 0.18
N LYS A 51 -9.89 21.20 0.83
CA LYS A 51 -9.46 21.74 2.13
C LYS A 51 -9.60 20.72 3.27
N ASN A 52 -10.60 19.84 3.14
CA ASN A 52 -10.83 18.79 4.10
C ASN A 52 -9.94 17.61 3.79
N THR A 53 -9.49 16.94 4.84
CA THR A 53 -8.72 15.70 4.73
C THR A 53 -9.61 14.60 4.16
N PRO A 54 -9.06 13.67 3.35
CA PRO A 54 -9.80 12.50 2.93
C PRO A 54 -10.39 11.77 4.13
N SER A 55 -11.61 11.26 3.98
CA SER A 55 -12.31 10.47 5.00
C SER A 55 -12.56 9.02 4.59
N TRP A 56 -12.37 8.69 3.31
CA TRP A 56 -12.53 7.33 2.81
C TRP A 56 -11.64 7.05 1.60
N MET A 57 -11.48 5.76 1.31
CA MET A 57 -10.75 5.23 0.17
C MET A 57 -11.53 4.02 -0.38
N ARG A 58 -11.45 3.77 -1.69
CA ARG A 58 -11.99 2.59 -2.36
C ARG A 58 -11.14 1.38 -2.02
N VAL A 59 -11.79 0.22 -1.89
CA VAL A 59 -11.08 -1.05 -1.68
C VAL A 59 -10.06 -1.28 -2.80
N ASP A 60 -10.46 -1.06 -4.05
CA ASP A 60 -9.62 -1.32 -5.23
C ASP A 60 -8.40 -0.38 -5.33
N SER A 61 -8.44 0.77 -4.66
CA SER A 61 -7.33 1.72 -4.64
C SER A 61 -6.31 1.40 -3.55
N PHE A 62 -6.67 0.59 -2.55
CA PHE A 62 -5.75 0.10 -1.53
C PHE A 62 -4.99 -1.13 -2.03
N THR A 63 -4.13 -0.93 -3.02
CA THR A 63 -3.44 -2.02 -3.72
C THR A 63 -2.27 -2.60 -2.92
N LEU A 64 -1.80 -1.91 -1.88
CA LEU A 64 -0.60 -2.30 -1.15
C LEU A 64 -0.68 -3.72 -0.60
N ILE A 65 -1.76 -4.02 0.12
CA ILE A 65 -2.01 -5.35 0.65
C ILE A 65 -2.27 -6.35 -0.49
N HIS A 66 -2.99 -5.92 -1.54
CA HIS A 66 -3.30 -6.78 -2.69
C HIS A 66 -2.05 -7.28 -3.43
N LYS A 67 -0.99 -6.46 -3.53
CA LYS A 67 0.29 -6.86 -4.12
C LYS A 67 0.94 -8.04 -3.38
N PHE A 68 0.91 -8.04 -2.04
CA PHE A 68 1.37 -9.20 -1.27
C PHE A 68 0.44 -10.43 -1.43
N TRP A 69 -0.88 -10.23 -1.54
CA TRP A 69 -1.81 -11.36 -1.74
C TRP A 69 -1.59 -12.08 -3.05
N LEU A 70 -1.29 -11.32 -4.10
CA LEU A 70 -1.01 -11.80 -5.44
C LEU A 70 0.47 -12.17 -5.65
N ALA A 71 1.30 -12.13 -4.61
CA ALA A 71 2.71 -12.48 -4.72
C ALA A 71 2.87 -13.94 -5.16
N ASP A 72 3.65 -14.14 -6.21
CA ASP A 72 3.90 -15.45 -6.79
C ASP A 72 4.87 -16.27 -5.92
N PRO A 73 4.77 -17.61 -5.89
CA PRO A 73 5.66 -18.45 -5.11
C PRO A 73 7.11 -18.37 -5.58
N TYR A 74 8.06 -18.15 -4.67
CA TYR A 74 9.49 -18.06 -5.03
C TYR A 74 10.02 -19.31 -5.75
N SER A 75 9.49 -20.50 -5.44
CA SER A 75 9.90 -21.75 -6.07
C SER A 75 9.71 -21.78 -7.59
N GLU A 76 8.76 -21.01 -8.12
CA GLU A 76 8.53 -20.90 -9.56
C GLU A 76 9.69 -20.16 -10.25
N PHE A 77 10.27 -19.16 -9.58
CA PHE A 77 11.39 -18.36 -10.11
C PHE A 77 12.74 -19.00 -9.84
N GLU A 78 12.89 -19.67 -8.71
CA GLU A 78 14.13 -20.35 -8.33
C GLU A 78 14.63 -21.30 -9.43
N THR A 79 13.73 -22.08 -10.02
CA THR A 79 14.08 -23.04 -11.08
C THR A 79 14.61 -22.30 -12.32
N ILE A 80 13.91 -21.25 -12.73
CA ILE A 80 14.23 -20.46 -13.93
C ILE A 80 15.56 -19.71 -13.74
N MET A 81 15.82 -19.19 -12.54
CA MET A 81 17.08 -18.53 -12.18
C MET A 81 18.25 -19.52 -12.19
N HIS A 82 18.08 -20.73 -11.62
CA HIS A 82 19.13 -21.75 -11.62
C HIS A 82 19.45 -22.31 -13.01
N GLU A 83 18.45 -22.38 -13.90
CA GLU A 83 18.63 -22.81 -15.28
C GLU A 83 19.25 -21.71 -16.16
N GLY A 84 19.45 -20.50 -15.62
CA GLY A 84 20.04 -19.36 -16.33
C GLY A 84 19.10 -18.75 -17.39
N GLU A 85 17.80 -19.03 -17.27
CA GLU A 85 16.78 -18.58 -18.23
C GLU A 85 16.17 -17.21 -17.86
N ALA A 86 16.46 -16.69 -16.66
CA ALA A 86 15.99 -15.40 -16.16
C ALA A 86 17.15 -14.51 -15.68
N CYS A 87 16.96 -13.19 -15.80
CA CYS A 87 17.82 -12.16 -15.23
C CYS A 87 17.23 -11.63 -13.92
N GLU A 88 18.01 -10.83 -13.18
CA GLU A 88 17.58 -10.22 -11.92
C GLU A 88 16.30 -9.36 -12.09
N GLU A 89 16.16 -8.72 -13.25
CA GLU A 89 15.00 -7.89 -13.59
C GLU A 89 13.70 -8.68 -13.83
N ASP A 90 13.79 -10.01 -14.00
CA ASP A 90 12.63 -10.89 -14.18
C ASP A 90 12.01 -11.33 -12.84
N ILE A 91 12.69 -11.06 -11.71
CA ILE A 91 12.19 -11.40 -10.38
C ILE A 91 11.08 -10.41 -9.98
N PRO A 92 9.89 -10.89 -9.61
CA PRO A 92 8.82 -10.00 -9.17
C PRO A 92 9.21 -9.20 -7.93
N ASP A 93 8.72 -7.95 -7.88
CA ASP A 93 8.89 -7.08 -6.71
C ASP A 93 8.30 -7.68 -5.42
N TYR A 94 7.32 -8.58 -5.55
CA TYR A 94 6.61 -9.25 -4.46
C TYR A 94 6.67 -10.77 -4.66
N VAL A 95 7.27 -11.46 -3.69
CA VAL A 95 7.41 -12.92 -3.73
C VAL A 95 6.84 -13.56 -2.47
N ARG A 96 6.34 -14.80 -2.61
CA ARG A 96 5.81 -15.59 -1.52
C ARG A 96 6.73 -16.76 -1.17
N PHE A 97 6.99 -16.93 0.13
CA PHE A 97 7.60 -18.15 0.66
C PHE A 97 6.60 -18.87 1.57
N ASP A 98 6.44 -20.16 1.31
CA ASP A 98 5.76 -21.08 2.21
C ASP A 98 6.84 -21.77 3.05
N VAL A 99 6.89 -21.47 4.34
CA VAL A 99 7.95 -21.96 5.25
C VAL A 99 7.39 -23.10 6.10
N ASP A 100 7.82 -24.32 5.81
CA ASP A 100 7.49 -25.49 6.60
C ASP A 100 8.28 -25.48 7.92
N CYS A 101 7.57 -25.54 9.06
CA CYS A 101 8.14 -25.74 10.40
C CYS A 101 9.07 -24.64 10.95
N GLY A 102 8.91 -23.39 10.51
CA GLY A 102 9.47 -22.22 11.19
C GLY A 102 10.99 -22.04 11.11
N ASP A 103 11.67 -22.72 10.18
CA ASP A 103 13.11 -22.58 9.96
C ASP A 103 13.43 -21.41 9.03
N ILE A 104 13.27 -20.19 9.55
CA ILE A 104 13.59 -18.95 8.83
C ILE A 104 15.10 -18.85 8.54
N GLU A 105 15.95 -19.46 9.36
CA GLU A 105 17.40 -19.45 9.18
C GLU A 105 17.79 -20.09 7.84
N LYS A 106 17.25 -21.28 7.52
CA LYS A 106 17.48 -21.90 6.20
C LYS A 106 16.98 -21.04 5.04
N LEU A 107 15.87 -20.34 5.22
CA LEU A 107 15.38 -19.41 4.21
C LEU A 107 16.40 -18.26 4.01
N TYR A 108 16.94 -17.72 5.09
CA TYR A 108 17.94 -16.65 5.01
C TYR A 108 19.23 -17.11 4.34
N GLU A 109 19.74 -18.29 4.72
CA GLU A 109 20.91 -18.91 4.07
C GLU A 109 20.72 -19.07 2.56
N LYS A 110 19.53 -19.54 2.15
CA LYS A 110 19.19 -19.67 0.73
C LYS A 110 19.12 -18.33 0.00
N LEU A 111 18.67 -17.27 0.68
CA LEU A 111 18.54 -15.94 0.09
C LEU A 111 19.84 -15.14 0.07
N LEU A 112 20.89 -15.56 0.80
CA LEU A 112 22.23 -14.98 0.66
C LEU A 112 22.76 -15.08 -0.78
N GLU A 113 22.33 -16.10 -1.51
CA GLU A 113 22.71 -16.33 -2.90
C GLU A 113 21.82 -15.57 -3.90
N SER A 114 20.69 -15.00 -3.45
CA SER A 114 19.65 -14.37 -4.30
C SER A 114 19.08 -13.08 -3.65
N PRO A 115 19.82 -11.97 -3.66
CA PRO A 115 19.49 -10.76 -2.88
C PRO A 115 18.34 -9.90 -3.45
N PHE A 116 17.65 -10.34 -4.50
CA PHE A 116 16.76 -9.49 -5.29
C PHE A 116 15.34 -9.35 -4.70
N CYS A 117 14.99 -10.19 -3.74
CA CYS A 117 13.65 -10.18 -3.15
C CYS A 117 13.47 -8.97 -2.22
N THR A 118 12.71 -7.96 -2.65
CA THR A 118 12.51 -6.72 -1.88
C THR A 118 11.29 -6.77 -0.97
N ASN A 119 10.15 -7.29 -1.48
CA ASN A 119 8.92 -7.42 -0.70
C ASN A 119 8.52 -8.90 -0.60
N VAL A 120 8.31 -9.36 0.62
CA VAL A 120 8.13 -10.77 0.90
C VAL A 120 6.82 -11.02 1.63
N LYS A 121 6.07 -12.00 1.15
CA LYS A 121 5.01 -12.66 1.91
C LYS A 121 5.54 -13.96 2.50
N LEU A 122 5.58 -14.05 3.81
CA LEU A 122 5.86 -15.30 4.53
C LEU A 122 4.55 -15.93 4.97
N VAL A 123 4.35 -17.18 4.54
CA VAL A 123 3.27 -18.04 5.03
C VAL A 123 3.91 -19.14 5.83
N THR A 124 3.60 -19.20 7.13
CA THR A 124 4.05 -20.25 8.03
C THR A 124 2.86 -20.90 8.71
N TYR A 125 3.01 -22.18 9.01
CA TYR A 125 2.08 -22.95 9.83
C TYR A 125 2.85 -23.40 11.06
N SER A 126 2.85 -22.56 12.10
CA SER A 126 3.62 -22.86 13.29
C SER A 126 2.82 -23.78 14.19
N ASP A 127 3.45 -24.83 14.72
CA ASP A 127 2.84 -25.47 15.88
C ASP A 127 2.90 -24.47 17.04
N ARG A 128 1.80 -24.28 17.78
CA ARG A 128 1.75 -23.32 18.91
C ARG A 128 2.77 -23.59 20.03
N LYS A 129 3.62 -24.61 19.87
CA LYS A 129 4.61 -25.07 20.83
C LYS A 129 5.98 -24.45 20.55
N ASN A 130 6.30 -24.14 19.30
CA ASN A 130 7.57 -23.53 18.94
C ASN A 130 7.29 -22.19 18.27
N PRO A 131 7.89 -21.08 18.74
CA PRO A 131 7.76 -19.82 18.07
C PRO A 131 8.46 -19.84 16.71
N LEU A 132 7.90 -19.11 15.74
CA LEU A 132 8.62 -18.73 14.54
C LEU A 132 9.77 -17.81 14.93
N TYR A 133 11.00 -18.30 14.85
CA TYR A 133 12.17 -17.54 15.27
C TYR A 133 12.80 -16.82 14.08
N PHE A 134 12.93 -15.50 14.16
CA PHE A 134 13.65 -14.67 13.20
C PHE A 134 15.09 -14.43 13.68
N PRO A 135 16.11 -14.98 12.99
CA PRO A 135 17.49 -14.74 13.35
C PRO A 135 17.98 -13.40 12.81
N LEU A 136 18.72 -12.63 13.63
CA LEU A 136 19.38 -11.41 13.15
C LEU A 136 20.55 -11.71 12.20
N LEU A 137 21.21 -12.86 12.40
CA LEU A 137 22.32 -13.29 11.55
C LEU A 137 21.80 -13.60 10.15
N ASN A 138 22.44 -13.02 9.13
CA ASN A 138 22.07 -13.17 7.72
C ASN A 138 20.66 -12.63 7.38
N ALA A 139 20.10 -11.73 8.21
CA ALA A 139 18.83 -11.11 7.92
C ALA A 139 18.84 -10.43 6.53
N PRO A 140 17.88 -10.74 5.65
CA PRO A 140 17.84 -10.20 4.30
C PRO A 140 17.47 -8.71 4.30
N LEU A 141 17.83 -8.01 3.24
CA LEU A 141 17.57 -6.57 3.06
C LEU A 141 16.13 -6.30 2.58
N TRP A 142 15.15 -6.97 3.16
CA TRP A 142 13.74 -6.78 2.81
C TRP A 142 13.27 -5.39 3.22
N LYS A 143 12.45 -4.79 2.34
CA LYS A 143 11.75 -3.54 2.63
C LYS A 143 10.32 -3.77 3.08
N GLY A 144 9.67 -4.80 2.55
CA GLY A 144 8.29 -5.13 2.87
C GLY A 144 8.15 -6.57 3.34
N LEU A 145 7.41 -6.77 4.43
CA LEU A 145 7.07 -8.09 4.95
C LEU A 145 5.58 -8.19 5.23
N LEU A 146 4.89 -9.14 4.58
CA LEU A 146 3.62 -9.67 5.05
C LEU A 146 3.86 -10.97 5.77
N LEU A 147 3.55 -11.02 7.06
CA LEU A 147 3.68 -12.21 7.89
C LEU A 147 2.31 -12.83 8.15
N HIS A 148 2.12 -14.02 7.59
CA HIS A 148 0.99 -14.90 7.86
C HIS A 148 1.41 -16.05 8.75
N ASN A 149 1.00 -15.98 10.04
CA ASN A 149 1.45 -16.89 11.08
C ASN A 149 0.39 -17.08 12.17
N ASP A 150 0.07 -18.33 12.49
CA ASP A 150 -0.95 -18.72 13.47
C ASP A 150 -0.40 -19.09 14.86
N GLY A 151 0.91 -18.94 15.08
CA GLY A 151 1.60 -19.22 16.35
C GLY A 151 2.48 -18.05 16.84
N PRO A 152 3.20 -18.24 17.96
CA PRO A 152 4.06 -17.19 18.50
C PRO A 152 5.23 -16.85 17.58
N ILE A 153 5.75 -15.63 17.70
CA ILE A 153 6.91 -15.11 16.98
C ILE A 153 7.98 -14.74 18.02
N ALA A 154 9.25 -14.96 17.68
CA ALA A 154 10.38 -14.57 18.51
C ALA A 154 11.59 -14.13 17.67
N GLY A 155 12.57 -13.49 18.31
CA GLY A 155 13.78 -13.01 17.64
C GLY A 155 13.61 -11.62 17.01
N ASP A 156 14.45 -11.32 16.03
CA ASP A 156 14.56 -9.98 15.44
C ASP A 156 14.09 -10.00 13.98
N LEU A 157 13.02 -9.27 13.68
CA LEU A 157 12.63 -9.03 12.29
C LEU A 157 13.72 -8.25 11.54
N PRO A 158 13.81 -8.37 10.19
CA PRO A 158 14.80 -7.64 9.42
C PRO A 158 14.76 -6.12 9.70
N PRO A 159 15.88 -5.51 10.12
CA PRO A 159 15.87 -4.15 10.68
C PRO A 159 15.64 -3.05 9.64
N LEU A 160 15.76 -3.36 8.35
CA LEU A 160 15.56 -2.41 7.24
C LEU A 160 14.11 -2.41 6.71
N LEU A 161 13.19 -3.11 7.36
CA LEU A 161 11.79 -3.10 6.97
C LEU A 161 11.23 -1.68 7.02
N GLU A 162 10.73 -1.23 5.87
CA GLU A 162 9.94 -0.01 5.71
C GLU A 162 8.44 -0.32 5.86
N MET A 163 8.04 -1.59 5.68
CA MET A 163 6.66 -2.03 5.72
C MET A 163 6.47 -3.39 6.37
N LEU A 164 5.47 -3.49 7.24
CA LEU A 164 5.10 -4.70 7.95
C LEU A 164 3.58 -4.88 7.94
N VAL A 165 3.13 -6.06 7.51
CA VAL A 165 1.72 -6.49 7.54
C VAL A 165 1.62 -7.74 8.41
N LEU A 166 0.84 -7.67 9.49
CA LEU A 166 0.61 -8.78 10.42
C LEU A 166 -0.79 -9.39 10.18
N ASP A 167 -0.86 -10.64 9.75
CA ASP A 167 -2.09 -11.21 9.20
C ASP A 167 -2.24 -12.74 9.19
N PRO A 168 -3.26 -13.30 9.88
CA PRO A 168 -3.74 -12.88 11.17
C PRO A 168 -2.67 -13.24 12.18
N VAL A 169 -2.48 -12.40 13.17
CA VAL A 169 -1.51 -12.64 14.23
C VAL A 169 -2.26 -12.37 15.53
N HIS A 170 -2.39 -13.40 16.36
CA HIS A 170 -3.28 -13.37 17.50
C HIS A 170 -2.56 -12.73 18.69
N PRO A 171 -3.06 -11.65 19.31
CA PRO A 171 -2.33 -10.92 20.34
C PRO A 171 -1.94 -11.74 21.58
N ALA A 172 -2.71 -12.80 21.89
CA ALA A 172 -2.42 -13.72 23.00
C ALA A 172 -1.79 -15.05 22.55
N ASP A 173 -1.09 -15.07 21.42
CA ASP A 173 -0.32 -16.23 20.94
C ASP A 173 0.96 -16.49 21.76
N GLY A 174 1.38 -15.53 22.59
CA GLY A 174 2.58 -15.59 23.42
C GLY A 174 3.76 -14.78 22.88
N THR A 175 3.59 -14.07 21.77
CA THR A 175 4.57 -13.14 21.20
C THR A 175 4.71 -11.89 22.06
N ASP A 176 5.95 -11.45 22.31
CA ASP A 176 6.23 -10.12 22.86
C ASP A 176 6.31 -9.10 21.72
N TYR A 177 5.17 -8.51 21.34
CA TYR A 177 5.12 -7.54 20.25
C TYR A 177 5.88 -6.25 20.54
N GLY A 178 6.17 -5.94 21.81
CA GLY A 178 7.04 -4.81 22.14
C GLY A 178 8.47 -5.07 21.65
N GLU A 179 9.01 -6.23 22.03
CA GLU A 179 10.35 -6.68 21.61
C GLU A 179 10.47 -6.78 20.09
N ILE A 180 9.48 -7.38 19.42
CA ILE A 180 9.46 -7.50 17.95
C ILE A 180 9.49 -6.12 17.25
N MET A 181 8.90 -5.09 17.84
CA MET A 181 8.79 -3.75 17.23
C MET A 181 9.99 -2.85 17.54
N GLU A 182 10.71 -3.06 18.65
CA GLU A 182 11.81 -2.19 19.10
C GLU A 182 12.97 -2.10 18.09
N GLY A 183 13.18 -3.15 17.29
CA GLY A 183 14.21 -3.19 16.24
C GLY A 183 13.85 -2.48 14.93
N LEU A 184 12.59 -2.06 14.73
CA LEU A 184 12.05 -1.64 13.44
C LEU A 184 12.06 -0.13 13.22
N SER A 185 13.22 0.50 13.48
CA SER A 185 13.36 1.96 13.43
C SER A 185 13.09 2.63 12.07
N TYR A 186 13.14 1.87 10.97
CA TYR A 186 12.85 2.34 9.60
C TYR A 186 11.41 2.10 9.15
N LEU A 187 10.58 1.48 10.00
CA LEU A 187 9.23 1.10 9.62
C LEU A 187 8.36 2.34 9.42
N LYS A 188 7.87 2.51 8.18
CA LYS A 188 6.98 3.61 7.78
C LYS A 188 5.53 3.17 7.73
N VAL A 189 5.27 1.93 7.32
CA VAL A 189 3.91 1.41 7.15
C VAL A 189 3.70 0.18 8.01
N LEU A 190 2.78 0.26 8.96
CA LEU A 190 2.32 -0.87 9.76
C LEU A 190 0.86 -1.18 9.42
N VAL A 191 0.58 -2.43 9.06
CA VAL A 191 -0.77 -2.94 8.86
C VAL A 191 -1.04 -4.06 9.85
N ILE A 192 -2.14 -3.92 10.60
CA ILE A 192 -2.61 -4.94 11.55
C ILE A 192 -4.04 -5.34 11.20
N LYS A 193 -4.33 -6.64 11.29
CA LYS A 193 -5.70 -7.15 11.08
C LYS A 193 -6.52 -7.28 12.36
N GLU A 194 -5.88 -7.26 13.53
CA GLU A 194 -6.57 -7.35 14.82
C GLU A 194 -6.28 -6.07 15.63
N CYS A 195 -7.31 -5.22 15.81
CA CYS A 195 -7.17 -3.93 16.50
C CYS A 195 -6.73 -4.11 17.98
N SER A 196 -7.02 -5.27 18.58
CA SER A 196 -6.57 -5.68 19.92
C SER A 196 -5.04 -5.83 20.04
N LEU A 197 -4.31 -6.01 18.95
CA LEU A 197 -2.86 -6.13 18.95
C LEU A 197 -2.17 -4.85 19.46
N LEU A 198 -2.78 -3.70 19.24
CA LEU A 198 -2.26 -2.41 19.71
C LEU A 198 -2.12 -2.32 21.22
N ALA A 199 -2.92 -3.08 21.99
CA ALA A 199 -2.81 -3.12 23.44
C ALA A 199 -1.49 -3.75 23.93
N TYR A 200 -0.82 -4.49 23.04
CA TYR A 200 0.46 -5.17 23.30
C TYR A 200 1.66 -4.39 22.75
N ILE A 201 1.41 -3.33 21.97
CA ILE A 201 2.43 -2.46 21.37
C ILE A 201 2.35 -1.11 22.10
N LEU A 202 2.95 -1.06 23.29
CA LEU A 202 2.90 0.13 24.16
C LEU A 202 3.80 1.24 23.62
N ASP A 203 3.28 2.47 23.52
CA ASP A 203 4.04 3.63 23.04
C ASP A 203 4.60 3.46 21.62
N LEU A 204 3.69 3.21 20.67
CA LEU A 204 3.98 3.11 19.23
C LEU A 204 4.87 4.25 18.71
N GLN A 205 4.67 5.48 19.20
CA GLN A 205 5.42 6.64 18.75
C GLN A 205 6.89 6.55 19.15
N ALA A 206 7.19 6.07 20.37
CA ALA A 206 8.56 5.89 20.82
C ALA A 206 9.25 4.71 20.13
N MET A 207 8.54 3.59 19.93
CA MET A 207 9.12 2.39 19.32
C MET A 207 9.31 2.50 17.80
N LEU A 208 8.38 3.16 17.12
CA LEU A 208 8.38 3.30 15.65
C LEU A 208 8.44 4.79 15.25
N PRO A 209 9.59 5.46 15.45
CA PRO A 209 9.71 6.89 15.23
C PRO A 209 9.54 7.32 13.77
N SER A 210 9.73 6.38 12.84
CA SER A 210 9.56 6.58 11.39
C SER A 210 8.16 6.25 10.88
N LEU A 211 7.21 5.88 11.77
CA LEU A 211 5.89 5.44 11.36
C LEU A 211 5.11 6.58 10.71
N GLU A 212 4.79 6.41 9.43
CA GLU A 212 4.04 7.37 8.63
C GLU A 212 2.61 6.89 8.35
N VAL A 213 2.36 5.58 8.37
CA VAL A 213 1.03 4.98 8.19
C VAL A 213 0.79 3.84 9.17
N LEU A 214 -0.38 3.87 9.82
CA LEU A 214 -0.96 2.73 10.52
C LEU A 214 -2.31 2.36 9.89
N VAL A 215 -2.45 1.11 9.48
CA VAL A 215 -3.68 0.56 8.91
C VAL A 215 -4.24 -0.51 9.84
N CYS A 216 -5.46 -0.31 10.32
CA CYS A 216 -6.18 -1.26 11.16
C CYS A 216 -7.32 -1.88 10.36
N GLN A 217 -7.16 -3.15 9.97
CA GLN A 217 -8.09 -3.90 9.12
C GLN A 217 -8.81 -5.00 9.91
N GLU A 218 -9.64 -4.61 10.88
CA GLU A 218 -10.48 -5.55 11.63
C GLU A 218 -11.72 -5.92 10.82
N VAL A 219 -12.03 -7.22 10.72
CA VAL A 219 -13.14 -7.78 9.91
C VAL A 219 -14.51 -7.57 10.58
N ILE A 220 -14.59 -6.71 11.59
CA ILE A 220 -15.80 -6.42 12.37
C ILE A 220 -16.36 -5.07 11.89
N GLU A 221 -17.68 -4.87 11.97
CA GLU A 221 -18.39 -3.72 11.40
C GLU A 221 -17.87 -2.35 11.89
N GLU A 222 -17.18 -2.30 13.04
CA GLU A 222 -16.59 -1.09 13.62
C GLU A 222 -15.23 -1.48 14.27
N CYS A 223 -14.09 -1.12 13.66
CA CYS A 223 -12.80 -1.37 14.31
C CYS A 223 -12.72 -0.59 15.62
N SER A 224 -12.26 -1.26 16.67
CA SER A 224 -12.23 -0.71 18.04
C SER A 224 -10.98 0.11 18.36
N CYS A 225 -10.00 0.19 17.44
CA CYS A 225 -8.70 0.81 17.72
C CYS A 225 -8.74 2.34 17.86
N TYR A 226 -9.83 3.00 17.44
CA TYR A 226 -9.82 4.42 17.16
C TYR A 226 -9.38 5.27 18.36
N GLU A 227 -9.95 5.01 19.53
CA GLU A 227 -9.63 5.77 20.75
C GLU A 227 -8.18 5.52 21.20
N ALA A 228 -7.71 4.27 21.07
CA ALA A 228 -6.35 3.89 21.42
C ALA A 228 -5.33 4.57 20.49
N VAL A 229 -5.55 4.53 19.17
CA VAL A 229 -4.64 5.16 18.21
C VAL A 229 -4.65 6.68 18.36
N GLU A 230 -5.81 7.30 18.57
CA GLU A 230 -5.90 8.75 18.82
C GLU A 230 -5.12 9.17 20.07
N TYR A 231 -5.02 8.30 21.07
CA TYR A 231 -4.21 8.53 22.26
C TYR A 231 -2.70 8.41 21.98
N PHE A 232 -2.24 7.37 21.27
CA PHE A 232 -0.81 7.13 21.05
C PHE A 232 -0.22 7.91 19.87
N LEU A 233 -1.04 8.28 18.88
CA LEU A 233 -0.62 8.95 17.64
C LEU A 233 -1.50 10.19 17.35
N PRO A 234 -1.62 11.13 18.30
CA PRO A 234 -2.54 12.27 18.19
C PRO A 234 -2.21 13.22 17.03
N GLN A 235 -0.98 13.19 16.52
CA GLN A 235 -0.51 13.98 15.39
C GLN A 235 -0.94 13.44 14.03
N MET A 236 -1.36 12.18 13.94
CA MET A 236 -1.71 11.55 12.66
C MET A 236 -3.12 11.96 12.20
N MET A 237 -3.24 12.21 10.90
CA MET A 237 -4.51 12.39 10.20
C MET A 237 -5.22 11.02 10.08
N LYS A 238 -6.55 11.02 9.92
CA LYS A 238 -7.33 9.79 9.97
C LYS A 238 -8.41 9.68 8.89
N MET A 239 -8.51 8.50 8.30
CA MET A 239 -9.64 8.04 7.49
C MET A 239 -10.36 6.94 8.28
N VAL A 240 -11.54 7.29 8.77
CA VAL A 240 -12.39 6.44 9.60
C VAL A 240 -13.72 6.25 8.87
N PRO A 241 -14.13 5.01 8.53
CA PRO A 241 -15.41 4.76 7.89
C PRO A 241 -16.54 5.22 8.81
N SER A 242 -17.36 6.14 8.33
CA SER A 242 -18.56 6.56 9.08
C SER A 242 -19.54 5.39 9.19
N PRO A 243 -20.14 5.16 10.38
CA PRO A 243 -21.36 4.37 10.50
C PRO A 243 -22.39 4.92 9.51
N GLY A 244 -22.95 4.08 8.65
CA GLY A 244 -23.94 4.48 7.64
C GLY A 244 -23.42 4.92 6.27
N ASN A 245 -22.13 4.76 5.95
CA ASN A 245 -21.63 5.00 4.59
C ASN A 245 -22.37 4.09 3.58
N GLN A 246 -23.21 4.65 2.70
CA GLN A 246 -23.98 3.87 1.70
C GLN A 246 -23.09 3.11 0.70
N LEU A 247 -21.79 3.41 0.67
CA LEU A 247 -20.78 2.77 -0.15
C LEU A 247 -20.02 1.64 0.55
N ARG A 248 -20.56 1.04 1.64
CA ARG A 248 -19.86 -0.02 2.43
C ARG A 248 -19.20 -1.10 1.57
N ASN A 249 -19.83 -1.53 0.48
CA ASN A 249 -19.32 -2.60 -0.37
C ASN A 249 -18.20 -2.18 -1.34
N ARG A 250 -17.90 -0.87 -1.43
CA ARG A 250 -16.89 -0.31 -2.35
C ARG A 250 -15.81 0.48 -1.62
N THR A 251 -16.02 0.78 -0.35
CA THR A 251 -15.10 1.54 0.48
C THR A 251 -14.33 0.59 1.37
N TRP A 252 -13.06 0.92 1.58
CA TRP A 252 -12.19 0.14 2.44
C TRP A 252 -12.70 0.18 3.89
N GLY A 253 -12.74 -1.00 4.52
CA GLY A 253 -13.52 -1.26 5.74
C GLY A 253 -12.76 -1.19 7.06
N GLY A 254 -11.64 -0.48 7.14
CA GLY A 254 -10.87 -0.33 8.38
C GLY A 254 -10.52 1.13 8.69
N HIS A 255 -9.57 1.37 9.60
CA HIS A 255 -9.03 2.70 9.88
C HIS A 255 -7.65 2.90 9.26
N VAL A 256 -7.42 4.05 8.63
CA VAL A 256 -6.08 4.47 8.18
C VAL A 256 -5.69 5.72 8.94
N TYR A 257 -4.54 5.68 9.59
CA TYR A 257 -3.88 6.82 10.22
C TYR A 257 -2.62 7.13 9.43
N TYR A 258 -2.39 8.40 9.13
CA TYR A 258 -1.27 8.81 8.27
C TYR A 258 -0.68 10.15 8.73
N ALA A 259 0.64 10.31 8.63
CA ALA A 259 1.35 11.49 9.14
C ALA A 259 1.05 12.76 8.33
N ASN A 260 0.93 12.64 7.00
CA ASN A 260 0.61 13.74 6.09
C ASN A 260 -0.02 13.21 4.79
N THR A 261 -0.63 14.10 4.00
CA THR A 261 -1.37 13.71 2.80
C THR A 261 -0.51 13.17 1.66
N ASP A 262 0.80 13.46 1.63
CA ASP A 262 1.68 13.00 0.56
C ASP A 262 1.90 11.48 0.65
N VAL A 263 1.93 10.96 1.88
CA VAL A 263 2.04 9.52 2.18
C VAL A 263 0.84 8.72 1.68
N LEU A 264 -0.32 9.35 1.46
CA LEU A 264 -1.49 8.63 0.91
C LEU A 264 -1.18 8.00 -0.45
N SER A 265 -0.28 8.58 -1.24
CA SER A 265 0.15 8.01 -2.53
C SER A 265 0.92 6.69 -2.40
N GLU A 266 1.47 6.38 -1.22
CA GLU A 266 2.19 5.12 -0.96
C GLU A 266 1.24 3.95 -0.71
N ILE A 267 0.04 4.24 -0.20
CA ILE A 267 -0.96 3.23 0.16
C ILE A 267 -2.16 3.20 -0.78
N CYS A 268 -2.43 4.30 -1.48
CA CYS A 268 -3.52 4.46 -2.43
C CYS A 268 -2.96 4.59 -3.84
N ASP A 269 -2.99 3.49 -4.59
CA ASP A 269 -2.50 3.45 -5.97
C ASP A 269 -3.63 3.88 -6.90
N VAL A 270 -3.55 5.14 -7.31
CA VAL A 270 -4.41 5.71 -8.33
C VAL A 270 -3.64 6.44 -9.39
N GLN A 271 -4.06 6.21 -10.63
CA GLN A 271 -3.48 6.83 -11.80
C GLN A 271 -4.56 7.59 -12.57
N ILE A 272 -4.16 8.73 -13.12
CA ILE A 272 -4.95 9.42 -14.15
C ILE A 272 -5.18 8.43 -15.29
N PRO A 273 -6.44 8.17 -15.70
CA PRO A 273 -6.72 7.24 -16.80
C PRO A 273 -5.95 7.60 -18.06
N ASP A 274 -5.43 6.60 -18.78
CA ASP A 274 -4.60 6.77 -19.98
C ASP A 274 -5.20 7.73 -21.00
N GLU A 275 -6.53 7.68 -21.18
CA GLU A 275 -7.20 8.57 -22.12
C GLU A 275 -7.06 10.05 -21.75
N PHE A 276 -6.95 10.38 -20.46
CA PHE A 276 -6.73 11.74 -19.97
C PHE A 276 -5.25 12.06 -19.88
N ARG A 277 -4.39 11.09 -19.51
CA ARG A 277 -2.93 11.28 -19.47
C ARG A 277 -2.38 11.68 -20.84
N ARG A 278 -2.66 10.90 -21.88
CA ARG A 278 -2.23 11.22 -23.26
C ARG A 278 -2.77 12.58 -23.74
N ARG A 279 -4.01 12.90 -23.35
CA ARG A 279 -4.67 14.16 -23.69
C ARG A 279 -4.03 15.37 -22.98
N LEU A 280 -3.60 15.21 -21.72
CA LEU A 280 -2.89 16.22 -20.95
C LEU A 280 -1.49 16.46 -21.52
N ASP A 281 -0.76 15.40 -21.86
CA ASP A 281 0.58 15.51 -22.47
C ASP A 281 0.51 16.30 -23.79
N THR A 282 -0.49 16.01 -24.63
CA THR A 282 -0.72 16.73 -25.90
C THR A 282 -1.04 18.21 -25.66
N MET A 283 -1.75 18.54 -24.57
CA MET A 283 -2.04 19.93 -24.20
C MET A 283 -0.80 20.67 -23.69
N ILE A 284 0.05 20.00 -22.91
CA ILE A 284 1.32 20.56 -22.39
C ILE A 284 2.31 20.81 -23.54
N GLU A 285 2.45 19.85 -24.46
CA GLU A 285 3.30 19.99 -25.65
C GLU A 285 2.80 21.11 -26.59
N GLY A 286 1.48 21.24 -26.74
CA GLY A 286 0.86 22.35 -27.49
C GLY A 286 0.96 23.72 -26.81
N GLN A 287 1.35 23.79 -25.53
CA GLN A 287 1.40 25.01 -24.71
C GLN A 287 2.82 25.44 -24.30
N GLN A 288 3.88 24.83 -24.84
CA GLN A 288 5.24 25.39 -24.73
C GLN A 288 5.39 26.79 -25.40
N GLY A 289 4.32 27.38 -25.94
CA GLY A 289 4.23 28.78 -26.36
C GLY A 289 3.36 29.70 -25.49
N ASP A 290 2.52 29.20 -24.58
CA ASP A 290 1.63 30.02 -23.75
C ASP A 290 1.31 29.35 -22.40
N SER A 291 1.70 30.03 -21.32
CA SER A 291 1.60 29.59 -19.92
C SER A 291 0.22 29.04 -19.53
N LEU A 292 0.22 27.82 -18.98
CA LEU A 292 -0.93 27.11 -18.40
C LEU A 292 -1.42 27.79 -17.12
N ASN A 293 -2.28 28.81 -17.28
CA ASN A 293 -3.28 29.17 -16.27
C ASN A 293 -4.63 28.69 -16.80
N MET A 294 -5.01 27.46 -16.46
CA MET A 294 -6.40 27.02 -16.60
C MET A 294 -7.20 27.76 -15.52
N PRO A 295 -8.18 28.62 -15.89
CA PRO A 295 -9.01 29.28 -14.89
C PRO A 295 -9.82 28.24 -14.11
N ASP A 296 -9.99 28.49 -12.81
CA ASP A 296 -10.74 27.67 -11.86
C ASP A 296 -12.16 27.27 -12.31
#